data_AF-A0A8J6MZW7-F1
#
_entry.id   AF-A0A8J6MZW7-F1
#
_cell.length_a   1.000
_cell.length_b   1.000
_cell.length_c   1.000
_cell.angle_alpha   90.00
_cell.angle_beta   90.00
_cell.angle_gamma   90.00
#
_symmetry.space_group_name_H-M   'P 1'
#
loop_
_entity.id
_entity.type
_entity.pdbx_description
1 polymer ?
#
loop_
_entity_poly.entity_id
_entity_poly.type
_entity_poly.pdbx_seq_one_letter_code
_entity_poly.pdbx_strand_id
1 'polypeptide(L)'
;MDLVVYCNGDLLATHLMPRAEVPPGDRVTIHFPLHAPDSSGAYKIVLELVAQNETRFSDQGVKPLVIKLRIDSPLGDRSGEIYEQASRINPWYYQPTRGIGQSADGHTYPLFVSKAKGCYVWDTEGRQYVDYVMGWGCSLLGYADERVQKAIADVLHSGAVVPFPYPLEMEVAQMLTEDIPCAEMVLFGKNGSDVCTASARMARVFTGRKKLLTCGYHGWQDFWVEKEGFAKTGVPDRPEILNHSFKFNDLDDFVRLFREHRDDLAAVMLEPSGPAESVQGPVQDADRDFLSAIAEMVREAGALLIFDEILTGYRYPSGSVQKATGIIPDLACFGKALACGMPLSALVGRSHIFQRAAENIHYGPTFKGEMYSFAAAKAAIQIYRDEPVAKHVWDYGTQLKRGINNLCNQVGIAARCLGPPFRTALTFDEPDPERLSLKRTLYLQELLKSGVTTYNGIMLPSYSHNNSVLETTLDVIGSALEKVVTAEQQDAFHRYLEIPLL
;
A
#
# COMPACT_ATOMS: atom_id res chain seq x y z
N MET A 1 -6.57 36.96 -18.28
CA MET A 1 -5.45 37.40 -17.41
C MET A 1 -4.86 36.14 -16.86
N ASP A 2 -3.56 36.07 -16.67
CA ASP A 2 -2.85 34.93 -16.14
C ASP A 2 -2.06 35.39 -14.92
N LEU A 3 -1.86 34.49 -13.96
CA LEU A 3 -1.06 34.74 -12.77
C LEU A 3 0.37 34.24 -13.03
N VAL A 4 1.33 35.17 -13.05
CA VAL A 4 2.74 34.87 -13.25
C VAL A 4 3.47 34.95 -11.92
N VAL A 5 4.31 33.96 -11.64
CA VAL A 5 5.05 33.86 -10.39
C VAL A 5 6.54 33.96 -10.70
N TYR A 6 7.21 34.92 -10.06
CA TYR A 6 8.65 35.13 -10.15
C TYR A 6 9.34 34.77 -8.83
N CYS A 7 10.55 34.22 -8.88
CA CYS A 7 11.43 34.01 -7.73
C CYS A 7 12.75 34.76 -7.95
N ASN A 8 13.06 35.74 -7.10
CA ASN A 8 14.24 36.60 -7.24
C ASN A 8 14.38 37.28 -8.63
N GLY A 9 13.27 37.39 -9.37
CA GLY A 9 13.23 37.96 -10.72
C GLY A 9 13.11 36.94 -11.85
N ASP A 10 13.39 35.66 -11.58
CA ASP A 10 13.27 34.58 -12.56
C ASP A 10 11.84 34.06 -12.63
N LEU A 11 11.36 33.79 -13.85
CA LEU A 11 10.03 33.21 -14.06
C LEU A 11 9.98 31.79 -13.49
N LEU A 12 9.12 31.56 -12.50
CA LEU A 12 8.97 30.28 -11.82
C LEU A 12 7.75 29.50 -12.34
N ALA A 13 6.62 30.17 -12.56
CA ALA A 13 5.41 29.54 -13.09
C ALA A 13 4.45 30.55 -13.73
N THR A 14 3.58 30.05 -14.61
CA THR A 14 2.43 30.80 -15.14
C THR A 14 1.17 29.95 -14.96
N HIS A 15 0.19 30.49 -14.24
CA HIS A 15 -1.10 29.86 -13.99
C HIS A 15 -2.18 30.57 -14.80
N LEU A 16 -2.86 29.81 -15.66
CA LEU A 16 -3.99 30.31 -16.43
C LEU A 16 -5.16 30.59 -15.49
N MET A 17 -5.67 31.82 -15.50
CA MET A 17 -6.87 32.11 -14.70
C MET A 17 -8.11 31.51 -15.37
N PRO A 18 -9.13 31.14 -14.58
CA PRO A 18 -10.43 30.78 -15.12
C PRO A 18 -10.94 31.89 -16.06
N ARG A 19 -11.37 31.52 -17.26
CA ARG A 19 -11.90 32.47 -18.27
C ARG A 19 -13.39 32.77 -18.11
N ALA A 20 -14.01 32.31 -17.03
CA ALA A 20 -15.38 32.68 -16.69
C ALA A 20 -15.43 34.17 -16.34
N GLU A 21 -16.47 34.88 -16.78
CA GLU A 21 -16.67 36.28 -16.40
C GLU A 21 -16.90 36.37 -14.89
N VAL A 22 -15.90 36.88 -14.17
CA VAL A 22 -16.02 37.23 -12.75
C VAL A 22 -16.61 38.64 -12.67
N PRO A 23 -17.82 38.83 -12.14
CA PRO A 23 -18.43 40.15 -12.02
C PRO A 23 -17.60 41.09 -11.12
N PRO A 24 -17.63 42.41 -11.36
CA PRO A 24 -17.01 43.37 -10.46
C PRO A 24 -17.57 43.24 -9.03
N GLY A 25 -16.70 43.00 -8.06
CA GLY A 25 -17.06 42.86 -6.63
C GLY A 25 -17.06 41.42 -6.10
N ASP A 26 -17.06 40.43 -6.98
CA ASP A 26 -16.97 39.02 -6.60
C ASP A 26 -15.51 38.62 -6.31
N ARG A 27 -15.34 37.63 -5.43
CA ARG A 27 -14.01 37.12 -5.02
C ARG A 27 -13.78 35.76 -5.65
N VAL A 28 -12.57 35.53 -6.15
CA VAL A 28 -12.09 34.22 -6.61
C VAL A 28 -10.87 33.84 -5.79
N THR A 29 -10.88 32.64 -5.23
CA THR A 29 -9.72 32.03 -4.58
C THR A 29 -9.05 31.09 -5.58
N ILE A 30 -7.72 31.16 -5.67
CA ILE A 30 -6.93 30.34 -6.58
C ILE A 30 -5.90 29.59 -5.76
N HIS A 31 -5.94 28.28 -5.88
CA HIS A 31 -4.97 27.37 -5.32
C HIS A 31 -4.03 26.92 -6.44
N PHE A 32 -2.74 26.98 -6.19
CA PHE A 32 -1.74 26.46 -7.11
C PHE A 32 -0.49 26.02 -6.33
N PRO A 33 0.21 24.96 -6.78
CA PRO A 33 1.45 24.53 -6.17
C PRO A 33 2.58 25.49 -6.54
N LEU A 34 3.44 25.80 -5.56
CA LEU A 34 4.67 26.55 -5.78
C LEU A 34 5.86 25.67 -5.37
N HIS A 35 6.76 25.36 -6.30
CA HIS A 35 8.03 24.73 -5.96
C HIS A 35 8.96 25.78 -5.34
N ALA A 36 9.25 25.63 -4.05
CA ALA A 36 10.24 26.47 -3.39
C ALA A 36 11.66 26.16 -3.93
N PRO A 37 12.57 27.13 -3.93
CA PRO A 37 13.98 26.90 -4.24
C PRO A 37 14.63 25.86 -3.33
N ASP A 38 15.49 25.00 -3.89
CA ASP A 38 16.08 23.85 -3.17
C ASP A 38 17.23 24.24 -2.21
N SER A 39 17.60 25.52 -2.15
CA SER A 39 18.74 26.00 -1.36
C SER A 39 18.28 26.82 -0.16
N SER A 40 19.08 26.81 0.90
CA SER A 40 18.87 27.71 2.02
C SER A 40 19.19 29.15 1.61
N GLY A 41 18.32 30.09 1.98
CA GLY A 41 18.50 31.49 1.64
C GLY A 41 17.24 32.32 1.82
N ALA A 42 17.37 33.63 1.60
CA ALA A 42 16.23 34.52 1.50
C ALA A 42 15.79 34.62 0.03
N TYR A 43 14.51 34.42 -0.21
CA TYR A 43 13.88 34.48 -1.53
C TYR A 43 12.75 35.49 -1.54
N LYS A 44 12.57 36.13 -2.69
CA LYS A 44 11.46 37.04 -2.96
C LYS A 44 10.60 36.43 -4.06
N ILE A 45 9.43 35.93 -3.67
CA ILE A 45 8.40 35.49 -4.62
C ILE A 45 7.52 36.69 -4.95
N VAL A 46 7.27 36.91 -6.23
CA VAL A 46 6.42 38.00 -6.73
C VAL A 46 5.33 37.37 -7.59
N LEU A 47 4.08 37.55 -7.18
CA LEU A 47 2.91 37.13 -7.94
C LEU A 47 2.34 38.36 -8.65
N GLU A 48 2.18 38.23 -9.96
CA GLU A 48 1.82 39.33 -10.82
C GLU A 48 0.74 38.90 -11.81
N LEU A 49 -0.25 39.76 -12.05
CA LEU A 49 -1.23 39.54 -13.10
C LEU A 49 -0.69 40.04 -14.43
N VAL A 50 -0.82 39.21 -15.45
CA VAL A 50 -0.40 39.51 -16.82
C VAL A 50 -1.56 39.27 -17.78
N ALA A 51 -1.81 40.19 -18.70
CA ALA A 51 -2.74 39.98 -19.81
C ALA A 51 -1.97 39.66 -21.10
N GLN A 52 -2.43 38.62 -21.80
CA GLN A 52 -1.92 38.21 -23.12
C GLN A 52 -0.41 37.96 -23.15
N ASN A 53 0.20 37.54 -22.03
CA ASN A 53 1.65 37.38 -21.87
C ASN A 53 2.51 38.63 -22.12
N GLU A 54 1.90 39.81 -22.25
CA GLU A 54 2.61 41.05 -22.61
C GLU A 54 2.35 42.17 -21.60
N THR A 55 1.10 42.36 -21.18
CA THR A 55 0.73 43.51 -20.34
C THR A 55 0.79 43.15 -18.87
N ARG A 56 1.76 43.73 -18.16
CA ARG A 56 1.90 43.63 -16.70
C ARG A 56 0.99 44.63 -16.00
N PHE A 57 0.18 44.14 -15.08
CA PHE A 57 -0.73 45.02 -14.33
C PHE A 57 0.01 45.91 -13.33
N SER A 58 1.26 45.58 -12.96
CA SER A 58 2.10 46.47 -12.16
C SER A 58 2.38 47.79 -12.84
N ASP A 59 2.52 47.77 -14.17
CA ASP A 59 2.78 48.96 -14.97
C ASP A 59 1.54 49.87 -15.02
N GLN A 60 0.36 49.31 -14.71
CA GLN A 60 -0.90 50.02 -14.57
C GLN A 60 -1.25 50.36 -13.12
N GLY A 61 -0.30 50.23 -12.19
CA GLY A 61 -0.45 50.62 -10.79
C GLY A 61 -1.05 49.57 -9.87
N VAL A 62 -1.33 48.36 -10.36
CA VAL A 62 -1.76 47.24 -9.51
C VAL A 62 -0.53 46.64 -8.83
N LYS A 63 -0.43 46.78 -7.51
CA LYS A 63 0.73 46.26 -6.79
C LYS A 63 0.78 44.72 -6.87
N PRO A 64 1.91 44.13 -7.30
CA PRO A 64 2.06 42.68 -7.23
C PRO A 64 2.11 42.22 -5.77
N LEU A 65 1.69 40.99 -5.52
CA LEU A 65 1.83 40.39 -4.21
C LEU A 65 3.28 39.93 -4.04
N VAL A 66 3.95 40.45 -3.02
CA VAL A 66 5.35 40.10 -2.72
C VAL A 66 5.38 39.26 -1.46
N ILE A 67 5.88 38.03 -1.59
CA ILE A 67 6.10 37.11 -0.48
C ILE A 67 7.61 37.01 -0.27
N LYS A 68 8.06 37.32 0.95
CA LYS A 68 9.45 37.11 1.37
C LYS A 68 9.52 35.77 2.07
N LEU A 69 10.27 34.84 1.50
CA LEU A 69 10.52 33.52 2.05
C LEU A 69 11.95 33.48 2.59
N ARG A 70 12.13 32.82 3.73
CA ARG A 70 13.46 32.42 4.20
C ARG A 70 13.43 30.90 4.31
N ILE A 71 14.31 30.26 3.57
CA ILE A 71 14.54 28.82 3.64
C ILE A 71 15.77 28.66 4.51
N ASP A 72 15.58 28.26 5.76
CA ASP A 72 16.68 27.85 6.61
C ASP A 72 16.98 26.38 6.29
N SER A 73 18.25 26.03 6.09
CA SER A 73 18.63 24.62 6.04
C SER A 73 18.47 24.09 7.46
N PRO A 74 17.59 23.13 7.73
CA PRO A 74 17.52 22.58 9.06
C PRO A 74 18.87 21.95 9.39
N LEU A 75 19.28 22.07 10.66
CA LEU A 75 20.27 21.16 11.22
C LEU A 75 19.71 19.76 10.97
N GLY A 76 20.26 19.05 9.98
CA GLY A 76 19.71 17.78 9.55
C GLY A 76 19.72 16.82 10.72
N ASP A 77 18.55 16.32 11.13
CA ASP A 77 18.54 15.09 11.91
C ASP A 77 19.16 13.97 11.07
N ARG A 78 19.59 12.88 11.72
CA ARG A 78 20.30 11.80 11.03
C ARG A 78 19.45 11.18 9.92
N SER A 79 18.13 11.25 10.04
CA SER A 79 17.18 10.81 9.03
C SER A 79 17.28 11.66 7.76
N GLY A 80 17.38 12.99 7.91
CA GLY A 80 17.62 13.94 6.81
C GLY A 80 18.97 13.73 6.11
N GLU A 81 20.05 13.49 6.88
CA GLU A 81 21.38 13.19 6.31
C GLU A 81 21.37 11.91 5.44
N ILE A 82 20.74 10.84 5.95
CA ILE A 82 20.62 9.59 5.19
C ILE A 82 19.74 9.80 3.96
N TYR A 83 18.66 10.59 4.05
CA TYR A 83 17.80 10.91 2.91
C TYR A 83 18.57 11.62 1.79
N GLU A 84 19.38 12.62 2.15
CA GLU A 84 20.22 13.36 1.20
C GLU A 84 21.26 12.44 0.54
N GLN A 85 21.90 11.57 1.33
CA GLN A 85 22.81 10.56 0.79
C GLN A 85 22.08 9.61 -0.17
N ALA A 86 20.93 9.08 0.24
CA ALA A 86 20.19 8.10 -0.53
C ALA A 86 19.65 8.71 -1.84
N SER A 87 19.24 9.98 -1.83
CA SER A 87 18.83 10.71 -3.04
C SER A 87 19.96 10.86 -4.06
N ARG A 88 21.22 10.88 -3.62
CA ARG A 88 22.41 10.94 -4.50
C ARG A 88 22.80 9.59 -5.09
N ILE A 89 22.70 8.50 -4.32
CA ILE A 89 23.32 7.22 -4.67
C ILE A 89 22.34 6.07 -4.93
N ASN A 90 21.10 6.19 -4.47
CA ASN A 90 20.09 5.16 -4.62
C ASN A 90 18.68 5.78 -4.71
N PRO A 91 18.28 6.37 -5.86
CA PRO A 91 16.94 6.92 -6.01
C PRO A 91 15.82 5.86 -5.91
N TRP A 92 16.20 4.58 -5.86
CA TRP A 92 15.34 3.41 -5.75
C TRP A 92 15.24 2.83 -4.34
N TYR A 93 15.81 3.48 -3.32
CA TYR A 93 15.53 3.05 -1.95
C TYR A 93 14.00 3.09 -1.76
N TYR A 94 13.46 2.01 -1.22
CA TYR A 94 12.02 1.89 -1.06
C TYR A 94 11.59 2.60 0.22
N GLN A 95 11.11 3.84 0.09
CA GLN A 95 10.31 4.48 1.12
C GLN A 95 8.86 4.51 0.67
N PRO A 96 8.04 3.66 1.26
CA PRO A 96 6.65 3.64 0.87
C PRO A 96 5.86 4.79 1.51
N THR A 97 6.35 5.43 2.58
CA THR A 97 5.75 6.64 3.18
C THR A 97 6.17 7.95 2.47
N ARG A 98 6.55 7.88 1.18
CA ARG A 98 6.87 9.06 0.36
C ARG A 98 5.78 10.12 0.54
N GLY A 99 6.21 11.30 0.97
CA GLY A 99 5.35 12.48 1.17
C GLY A 99 5.35 13.03 2.59
N ILE A 100 5.73 12.24 3.59
CA ILE A 100 5.87 12.75 4.97
C ILE A 100 7.35 13.03 5.22
N GLY A 101 7.86 14.04 4.54
CA GLY A 101 9.29 14.34 4.48
C GLY A 101 9.76 15.13 5.69
N GLN A 102 9.27 16.36 5.81
CA GLN A 102 9.86 17.34 6.71
C GLN A 102 8.81 18.37 7.12
N SER A 103 8.73 18.68 8.42
CA SER A 103 7.92 19.78 8.95
C SER A 103 8.55 21.15 8.64
N ALA A 104 7.76 22.21 8.78
CA ALA A 104 8.16 23.59 8.50
C ALA A 104 9.27 24.11 9.44
N ASP A 105 9.43 23.51 10.62
CA ASP A 105 10.52 23.77 11.56
C ASP A 105 11.76 22.89 11.30
N GLY A 106 11.71 22.03 10.28
CA GLY A 106 12.85 21.26 9.81
C GLY A 106 12.96 19.83 10.34
N HIS A 107 12.05 19.39 11.21
CA HIS A 107 12.03 18.01 11.69
C HIS A 107 11.65 17.04 10.57
N THR A 108 12.48 16.01 10.37
CA THR A 108 12.14 14.94 9.45
C THR A 108 11.24 13.94 10.18
N TYR A 109 10.10 13.59 9.58
CA TYR A 109 9.32 12.43 10.02
C TYR A 109 10.08 11.14 9.69
N PRO A 110 9.76 9.96 10.26
CA PRO A 110 10.62 8.79 10.11
C PRO A 110 10.75 8.36 8.64
N LEU A 111 11.87 8.74 8.02
CA LEU A 111 12.30 8.27 6.69
C LEU A 111 13.19 7.03 6.80
N PHE A 112 13.87 6.89 7.94
CA PHE A 112 14.72 5.76 8.27
C PHE A 112 14.44 5.27 9.69
N VAL A 113 14.50 3.95 9.86
CA VAL A 113 14.31 3.28 11.15
C VAL A 113 15.63 2.72 11.67
N SER A 114 15.88 2.83 12.97
CA SER A 114 17.03 2.21 13.65
C SER A 114 16.69 0.87 14.28
N LYS A 115 15.42 0.67 14.64
CA LYS A 115 14.94 -0.51 15.37
C LYS A 115 13.45 -0.74 15.14
N ALA A 116 13.01 -2.00 15.23
CA ALA A 116 11.61 -2.37 15.33
C ALA A 116 11.43 -3.57 16.28
N LYS A 117 10.36 -3.56 17.11
CA LYS A 117 10.02 -4.62 18.07
C LYS A 117 8.54 -4.53 18.44
N GLY A 118 7.84 -5.66 18.45
CA GLY A 118 6.39 -5.69 18.71
C GLY A 118 5.63 -4.91 17.65
N CYS A 119 4.78 -3.98 18.05
CA CYS A 119 4.10 -3.03 17.16
C CYS A 119 4.78 -1.66 17.07
N TYR A 120 6.05 -1.56 17.44
CA TYR A 120 6.77 -0.29 17.48
C TYR A 120 7.95 -0.26 16.52
N VAL A 121 8.17 0.92 15.95
CA VAL A 121 9.40 1.29 15.23
C VAL A 121 10.06 2.48 15.93
N TRP A 122 11.38 2.54 15.87
CA TRP A 122 12.16 3.68 16.32
C TRP A 122 12.92 4.24 15.13
N ASP A 123 12.89 5.56 14.99
CA ASP A 123 13.67 6.24 13.97
C ASP A 123 15.15 6.35 14.37
N THR A 124 15.96 7.03 13.57
CA THR A 124 17.39 7.22 13.83
C THR A 124 17.71 8.17 14.99
N GLU A 125 16.73 8.95 15.44
CA GLU A 125 16.82 9.84 16.62
C GLU A 125 16.33 9.15 17.89
N GLY A 126 15.80 7.92 17.79
CA GLY A 126 15.25 7.16 18.91
C GLY A 126 13.80 7.53 19.26
N ARG A 127 13.11 8.33 18.42
CA ARG A 127 11.68 8.58 18.56
C ARG A 127 10.91 7.30 18.26
N GLN A 128 9.99 6.94 19.14
CA GLN A 128 9.19 5.71 19.05
C GLN A 128 7.85 6.00 18.37
N TYR A 129 7.43 5.09 17.49
CA TYR A 129 6.14 5.16 16.81
C TYR A 129 5.40 3.83 16.96
N VAL A 130 4.10 3.87 17.29
CA VAL A 130 3.18 2.76 17.05
C VAL A 130 3.03 2.62 15.54
N ASP A 131 3.33 1.44 15.01
CA ASP A 131 3.32 1.18 13.59
C ASP A 131 2.12 0.35 13.15
N TYR A 132 1.29 0.94 12.30
CA TYR A 132 0.19 0.27 11.63
C TYR A 132 0.50 -0.10 10.18
N VAL A 133 1.70 0.16 9.67
CA VAL A 133 2.16 -0.36 8.37
C VAL A 133 2.63 -1.81 8.53
N MET A 134 3.26 -2.15 9.65
CA MET A 134 3.69 -3.50 10.05
C MET A 134 4.44 -4.25 8.93
N GLY A 135 5.36 -3.55 8.27
CA GLY A 135 6.12 -4.07 7.14
C GLY A 135 5.24 -4.49 5.98
N TRP A 136 4.18 -3.72 5.67
CA TRP A 136 3.17 -4.04 4.65
C TRP A 136 2.35 -5.28 4.96
N GLY A 137 2.18 -5.57 6.26
CA GLY A 137 1.55 -6.80 6.73
C GLY A 137 2.48 -8.01 6.70
N CYS A 138 3.79 -7.86 6.53
CA CYS A 138 4.73 -8.96 6.72
C CYS A 138 4.78 -9.45 8.17
N SER A 139 4.71 -8.52 9.13
CA SER A 139 4.95 -8.81 10.54
C SER A 139 3.66 -9.07 11.32
N LEU A 140 2.92 -10.14 10.98
CA LEU A 140 1.63 -10.46 11.60
C LEU A 140 1.73 -10.69 13.12
N LEU A 141 2.81 -11.31 13.61
CA LEU A 141 3.06 -11.49 15.05
C LEU A 141 3.58 -10.21 15.75
N GLY A 142 4.06 -9.25 14.97
CA GLY A 142 4.88 -8.13 15.45
C GLY A 142 6.34 -8.28 15.03
N TYR A 143 7.07 -7.17 15.06
CA TYR A 143 8.48 -7.13 14.74
C TYR A 143 9.31 -7.89 15.77
N ALA A 144 10.29 -8.67 15.29
CA ALA A 144 11.24 -9.41 16.11
C ALA A 144 10.56 -10.25 17.21
N ASP A 145 9.51 -11.00 16.84
CA ASP A 145 8.90 -12.02 17.70
C ASP A 145 9.96 -13.03 18.16
N GLU A 146 10.08 -13.25 19.46
CA GLU A 146 11.20 -14.00 20.05
C GLU A 146 11.20 -15.46 19.64
N ARG A 147 10.03 -16.05 19.38
CA ARG A 147 9.89 -17.44 18.98
C ARG A 147 10.38 -17.63 17.55
N VAL A 148 10.03 -16.69 16.66
CA VAL A 148 10.53 -16.66 15.28
C VAL A 148 12.03 -16.38 15.25
N GLN A 149 12.52 -15.41 16.02
CA GLN A 149 13.95 -15.10 16.12
C GLN A 149 14.75 -16.31 16.64
N LYS A 150 14.22 -17.01 17.65
CA LYS A 150 14.84 -18.23 18.16
C LYS A 150 14.89 -19.32 17.10
N ALA A 151 13.81 -19.55 16.35
CA ALA A 151 13.79 -20.57 15.30
C ALA A 151 14.83 -20.30 14.19
N ILE A 152 15.03 -19.02 13.83
CA ILE A 152 16.11 -18.63 12.92
C ILE A 152 17.48 -18.87 13.57
N ALA A 153 17.67 -18.42 14.82
CA ALA A 153 18.94 -18.58 15.53
C ALA A 153 19.36 -20.05 15.68
N ASP A 154 18.40 -20.94 15.92
CA ASP A 154 18.61 -22.38 16.05
C ASP A 154 19.18 -23.02 14.76
N VAL A 155 19.06 -22.36 13.61
CA VAL A 155 19.56 -22.86 12.31
C VAL A 155 20.79 -22.09 11.78
N LEU A 156 21.22 -21.02 12.45
CA LEU A 156 22.37 -20.20 12.03
C LEU A 156 23.72 -20.93 12.08
N HIS A 157 23.77 -22.11 12.70
CA HIS A 157 24.97 -22.96 12.68
C HIS A 157 25.20 -23.66 11.33
N SER A 158 24.26 -23.54 10.38
CA SER A 158 24.34 -24.11 9.02
C SER A 158 24.31 -23.03 7.95
N GLY A 159 24.76 -23.37 6.73
CA GLY A 159 24.72 -22.44 5.59
C GLY A 159 23.30 -22.21 5.08
N ALA A 160 22.91 -20.95 4.86
CA ALA A 160 21.57 -20.58 4.39
C ALA A 160 21.18 -21.23 3.05
N VAL A 161 22.09 -21.23 2.08
CA VAL A 161 21.89 -21.73 0.70
C VAL A 161 22.93 -22.79 0.40
N VAL A 162 22.49 -23.99 0.05
CA VAL A 162 23.33 -25.12 -0.36
C VAL A 162 22.72 -25.82 -1.58
N PRO A 163 23.46 -26.65 -2.34
CA PRO A 163 22.95 -27.26 -3.56
C PRO A 163 21.82 -28.29 -3.38
N PHE A 164 21.51 -28.68 -2.14
CA PHE A 164 20.51 -29.68 -1.80
C PHE A 164 19.44 -29.07 -0.88
N PRO A 165 18.16 -29.47 -1.01
CA PRO A 165 17.10 -28.93 -0.16
C PRO A 165 17.28 -29.40 1.29
N TYR A 166 17.01 -28.50 2.23
CA TYR A 166 16.87 -28.88 3.63
C TYR A 166 15.49 -29.54 3.87
N PRO A 167 15.38 -30.54 4.78
CA PRO A 167 14.09 -31.15 5.12
C PRO A 167 13.01 -30.14 5.56
N LEU A 168 13.44 -29.02 6.13
CA LEU A 168 12.59 -27.91 6.59
C LEU A 168 11.69 -27.35 5.49
N GLU A 169 12.12 -27.37 4.23
CA GLU A 169 11.29 -26.99 3.08
C GLU A 169 10.06 -27.90 2.95
N MET A 170 10.23 -29.21 3.14
CA MET A 170 9.15 -30.20 3.06
C MET A 170 8.22 -30.13 4.27
N GLU A 171 8.76 -29.85 5.45
CA GLU A 171 7.96 -29.63 6.65
C GLU A 171 7.01 -28.44 6.49
N VAL A 172 7.53 -27.30 5.99
CA VAL A 172 6.70 -26.12 5.72
C VAL A 172 5.70 -26.40 4.59
N ALA A 173 6.09 -27.12 3.54
CA ALA A 173 5.17 -27.52 2.47
C ALA A 173 4.02 -28.35 3.02
N GLN A 174 4.31 -29.32 3.89
CA GLN A 174 3.31 -30.16 4.54
C GLN A 174 2.34 -29.32 5.38
N MET A 175 2.85 -28.39 6.21
CA MET A 175 2.00 -27.51 7.00
C MET A 175 1.04 -26.68 6.12
N LEU A 176 1.51 -26.19 4.97
CA LEU A 176 0.66 -25.45 4.03
C LEU A 176 -0.43 -26.33 3.41
N THR A 177 -0.12 -27.58 3.05
CA THR A 177 -1.12 -28.52 2.52
C THR A 177 -2.18 -28.94 3.54
N GLU A 178 -1.82 -28.92 4.83
CA GLU A 178 -2.77 -29.18 5.93
C GLU A 178 -3.66 -27.95 6.21
N ASP A 179 -3.11 -26.75 6.10
CA ASP A 179 -3.79 -25.51 6.50
C ASP A 179 -4.69 -24.92 5.41
N ILE A 180 -4.34 -25.09 4.13
CA ILE A 180 -4.96 -24.37 3.00
C ILE A 180 -5.81 -25.31 2.13
N PRO A 181 -7.12 -25.05 1.93
CA PRO A 181 -8.02 -25.99 1.24
C PRO A 181 -7.62 -26.38 -0.19
N CYS A 182 -7.12 -25.44 -1.01
CA CYS A 182 -6.71 -25.76 -2.38
C CYS A 182 -5.32 -26.40 -2.48
N ALA A 183 -4.55 -26.46 -1.40
CA ALA A 183 -3.14 -26.83 -1.42
C ALA A 183 -2.93 -28.34 -1.43
N GLU A 184 -2.78 -28.92 -2.63
CA GLU A 184 -2.29 -30.30 -2.80
C GLU A 184 -0.78 -30.36 -3.07
N MET A 185 -0.23 -29.30 -3.67
CA MET A 185 1.19 -29.12 -3.94
C MET A 185 1.62 -27.68 -3.65
N VAL A 186 2.93 -27.49 -3.44
CA VAL A 186 3.54 -26.21 -3.06
C VAL A 186 4.77 -25.91 -3.92
N LEU A 187 4.91 -24.65 -4.32
CA LEU A 187 6.11 -24.10 -4.94
C LEU A 187 6.51 -22.83 -4.18
N PHE A 188 7.74 -22.76 -3.71
CA PHE A 188 8.25 -21.61 -2.96
C PHE A 188 8.94 -20.58 -3.85
N GLY A 189 8.75 -19.30 -3.51
CA GLY A 189 9.48 -18.16 -4.04
C GLY A 189 10.01 -17.27 -2.91
N LYS A 190 10.53 -16.09 -3.24
CA LYS A 190 10.98 -15.10 -2.23
C LYS A 190 10.10 -13.88 -2.16
N ASN A 191 9.52 -13.50 -3.29
CA ASN A 191 8.59 -12.38 -3.38
C ASN A 191 7.20 -12.87 -3.76
N GLY A 192 6.18 -12.13 -3.35
CA GLY A 192 4.82 -12.34 -3.83
C GLY A 192 4.72 -12.30 -5.36
N SER A 193 5.45 -11.38 -6.00
CA SER A 193 5.51 -11.26 -7.46
C SER A 193 6.04 -12.53 -8.15
N ASP A 194 6.92 -13.28 -7.49
CA ASP A 194 7.48 -14.52 -8.06
C ASP A 194 6.39 -15.57 -8.22
N VAL A 195 5.57 -15.75 -7.18
CA VAL A 195 4.51 -16.76 -7.13
C VAL A 195 3.28 -16.34 -7.93
N CYS A 196 2.95 -15.04 -8.01
CA CYS A 196 1.90 -14.55 -8.93
C CYS A 196 2.32 -14.67 -10.40
N THR A 197 3.60 -14.46 -10.71
CA THR A 197 4.11 -14.71 -12.07
C THR A 197 4.11 -16.20 -12.40
N ALA A 198 4.51 -17.05 -11.44
CA ALA A 198 4.47 -18.49 -11.61
C ALA A 198 3.03 -18.98 -11.83
N SER A 199 2.05 -18.50 -11.04
CA SER A 199 0.65 -18.90 -11.16
C SER A 199 0.06 -18.52 -12.52
N ALA A 200 0.34 -17.31 -13.01
CA ALA A 200 -0.02 -16.87 -14.36
C ALA A 200 0.56 -17.79 -15.46
N ARG A 201 1.84 -18.19 -15.34
CA ARG A 201 2.46 -19.11 -16.30
C ARG A 201 1.88 -20.52 -16.20
N MET A 202 1.64 -21.02 -14.99
CA MET A 202 1.01 -22.33 -14.77
C MET A 202 -0.38 -22.39 -15.39
N ALA A 203 -1.19 -21.35 -15.21
CA ALA A 203 -2.52 -21.27 -15.80
C ALA A 203 -2.50 -21.34 -17.33
N ARG A 204 -1.57 -20.60 -17.96
CA ARG A 204 -1.39 -20.62 -19.42
C ARG A 204 -0.95 -21.99 -19.94
N VAL A 205 0.01 -22.62 -19.27
CA VAL A 205 0.48 -23.98 -19.62
C VAL A 205 -0.62 -25.02 -19.44
N PHE A 206 -1.39 -24.91 -18.37
CA PHE A 206 -2.44 -25.86 -18.06
C PHE A 206 -3.62 -25.78 -19.03
N THR A 207 -4.08 -24.57 -19.32
CA THR A 207 -5.27 -24.33 -20.17
C THR A 207 -4.94 -24.26 -21.66
N GLY A 208 -3.68 -23.98 -22.04
CA GLY A 208 -3.30 -23.68 -23.42
C GLY A 208 -3.77 -22.30 -23.90
N ARG A 209 -4.31 -21.47 -23.00
CA ARG A 209 -4.88 -20.15 -23.29
C ARG A 209 -3.95 -19.04 -22.81
N LYS A 210 -4.16 -17.80 -23.26
CA LYS A 210 -3.20 -16.70 -23.03
C LYS A 210 -3.67 -15.66 -22.03
N LYS A 211 -4.97 -15.32 -22.05
CA LYS A 211 -5.48 -14.11 -21.41
C LYS A 211 -5.72 -14.31 -19.92
N LEU A 212 -5.54 -13.23 -19.18
CA LEU A 212 -5.81 -13.14 -17.75
C LEU A 212 -6.79 -12.00 -17.51
N LEU A 213 -7.73 -12.21 -16.58
CA LEU A 213 -8.44 -11.10 -15.94
C LEU A 213 -7.89 -10.92 -14.53
N THR A 214 -7.57 -9.69 -14.15
CA THR A 214 -6.98 -9.39 -12.83
C THR A 214 -7.76 -8.35 -12.06
N CYS A 215 -7.81 -8.49 -10.73
CA CYS A 215 -8.34 -7.46 -9.84
C CYS A 215 -7.42 -7.29 -8.61
N GLY A 216 -6.83 -6.10 -8.51
CA GLY A 216 -5.82 -5.76 -7.50
C GLY A 216 -4.38 -5.76 -8.00
N TYR A 217 -3.45 -5.75 -7.04
CA TYR A 217 -2.01 -5.68 -7.28
C TYR A 217 -1.35 -7.04 -7.10
N HIS A 218 -0.72 -7.55 -8.16
CA HIS A 218 -0.11 -8.89 -8.18
C HIS A 218 1.39 -8.85 -8.50
N GLY A 219 2.05 -7.76 -8.10
CA GLY A 219 3.47 -7.52 -8.35
C GLY A 219 3.74 -6.51 -9.46
N TRP A 220 5.01 -6.39 -9.84
CA TRP A 220 5.49 -5.39 -10.81
C TRP A 220 6.02 -6.01 -12.11
N GLN A 221 5.90 -7.32 -12.26
CA GLN A 221 6.43 -8.08 -13.39
C GLN A 221 5.60 -7.86 -14.66
N ASP A 222 6.20 -8.08 -15.84
CA ASP A 222 5.62 -7.83 -17.16
C ASP A 222 4.16 -8.26 -17.31
N PHE A 223 3.82 -9.47 -16.85
CA PHE A 223 2.47 -10.03 -17.00
C PHE A 223 1.40 -9.17 -16.31
N TRP A 224 1.75 -8.49 -15.22
CA TRP A 224 0.81 -7.65 -14.48
C TRP A 224 0.81 -6.22 -15.00
N VAL A 225 1.99 -5.61 -15.21
CA VAL A 225 2.11 -4.21 -15.62
C VAL A 225 1.71 -3.97 -17.08
N GLU A 226 1.72 -4.98 -17.96
CA GLU A 226 1.37 -4.80 -19.39
C GLU A 226 -0.01 -4.18 -19.62
N LYS A 227 -0.93 -4.31 -18.65
CA LYS A 227 -2.26 -3.69 -18.67
C LYS A 227 -2.22 -2.15 -18.67
N GLU A 228 -1.13 -1.55 -18.22
CA GLU A 228 -0.91 -0.10 -18.19
C GLU A 228 -0.34 0.43 -19.51
N GLY A 229 -0.08 -0.48 -20.46
CA GLY A 229 0.53 -0.20 -21.75
C GLY A 229 2.05 -0.36 -21.74
N PHE A 230 2.60 -0.81 -22.87
CA PHE A 230 4.02 -1.11 -23.04
C PHE A 230 4.91 0.15 -22.90
N ALA A 231 4.52 1.25 -23.52
CA ALA A 231 5.29 2.50 -23.51
C ALA A 231 5.53 3.10 -22.12
N LYS A 232 4.64 2.85 -21.15
CA LYS A 232 4.76 3.39 -19.78
C LYS A 232 5.52 2.49 -18.82
N THR A 233 5.73 1.22 -19.19
CA THR A 233 6.17 0.16 -18.27
C THR A 233 7.53 -0.42 -18.63
N GLY A 234 8.05 -0.13 -19.83
CA GLY A 234 9.30 -0.71 -20.32
C GLY A 234 9.18 -2.16 -20.78
N VAL A 235 7.97 -2.74 -20.72
CA VAL A 235 7.68 -4.05 -21.30
C VAL A 235 7.72 -3.94 -22.82
N PRO A 236 8.39 -4.86 -23.54
CA PRO A 236 8.44 -4.84 -25.00
C PRO A 236 7.03 -4.90 -25.63
N ASP A 237 6.85 -4.15 -26.72
CA ASP A 237 5.60 -4.14 -27.48
C ASP A 237 5.20 -5.56 -27.94
N ARG A 238 3.90 -5.87 -27.82
CA ARG A 238 3.28 -7.11 -28.31
C ARG A 238 2.06 -6.80 -29.16
N PRO A 239 1.61 -7.72 -30.03
CA PRO A 239 0.42 -7.52 -30.86
C PRO A 239 -0.86 -7.28 -30.05
N GLU A 240 -0.93 -7.82 -28.84
CA GLU A 240 -2.06 -7.68 -27.94
C GLU A 240 -1.60 -7.62 -26.48
N ILE A 241 -2.40 -6.92 -25.65
CA ILE A 241 -2.32 -7.00 -24.19
C ILE A 241 -2.97 -8.31 -23.76
N LEU A 242 -2.31 -9.07 -22.88
CA LEU A 242 -2.81 -10.36 -22.41
C LEU A 242 -3.39 -10.35 -21.00
N ASN A 243 -3.34 -9.21 -20.31
CA ASN A 243 -3.90 -9.02 -18.98
C ASN A 243 -4.85 -7.82 -18.96
N HIS A 244 -6.09 -8.06 -18.57
CA HIS A 244 -7.12 -7.03 -18.49
C HIS A 244 -7.61 -6.91 -17.04
N SER A 245 -7.77 -5.69 -16.54
CA SER A 245 -8.28 -5.48 -15.17
C SER A 245 -9.76 -5.14 -15.15
N PHE A 246 -10.47 -5.76 -14.22
CA PHE A 246 -11.84 -5.41 -13.85
C PHE A 246 -11.85 -4.70 -12.50
N LYS A 247 -12.93 -3.98 -12.22
CA LYS A 247 -13.15 -3.29 -10.95
C LYS A 247 -13.63 -4.26 -9.87
N PHE A 248 -13.05 -4.13 -8.68
CA PHE A 248 -13.47 -4.90 -7.50
C PHE A 248 -14.93 -4.64 -7.13
N ASN A 249 -15.68 -5.69 -6.78
CA ASN A 249 -17.11 -5.65 -6.47
C ASN A 249 -18.03 -5.11 -7.59
N ASP A 250 -17.53 -4.94 -8.82
CA ASP A 250 -18.32 -4.55 -9.99
C ASP A 250 -18.54 -5.77 -10.89
N LEU A 251 -19.63 -6.51 -10.61
CA LEU A 251 -19.93 -7.74 -11.34
C LEU A 251 -20.24 -7.47 -12.82
N ASP A 252 -20.84 -6.32 -13.16
CA ASP A 252 -21.18 -5.96 -14.53
C ASP A 252 -19.91 -5.70 -15.37
N ASP A 253 -18.92 -4.99 -14.80
CA ASP A 253 -17.62 -4.79 -15.43
C ASP A 253 -16.87 -6.12 -15.64
N PHE A 254 -16.90 -7.01 -14.65
CA PHE A 254 -16.36 -8.36 -14.78
C PHE A 254 -17.07 -9.15 -15.89
N VAL A 255 -18.41 -9.20 -15.89
CA VAL A 255 -19.19 -9.95 -16.90
C VAL A 255 -18.90 -9.46 -18.31
N ARG A 256 -18.76 -8.14 -18.50
CA ARG A 256 -18.40 -7.53 -19.78
C ARG A 256 -17.04 -8.05 -20.27
N LEU A 257 -15.98 -7.92 -19.46
CA LEU A 257 -14.63 -8.36 -19.80
C LEU A 257 -14.53 -9.88 -19.97
N PHE A 258 -15.23 -10.62 -19.11
CA PHE A 258 -15.30 -12.07 -19.18
C PHE A 258 -15.87 -12.53 -20.52
N ARG A 259 -16.99 -11.95 -20.98
CA ARG A 259 -17.58 -12.28 -22.29
C ARG A 259 -16.64 -11.96 -23.44
N GLU A 260 -15.92 -10.85 -23.36
CA GLU A 260 -14.98 -10.41 -24.40
C GLU A 260 -13.76 -11.36 -24.56
N HIS A 261 -13.34 -12.00 -23.47
CA HIS A 261 -12.09 -12.77 -23.45
C HIS A 261 -12.27 -14.26 -23.16
N ARG A 262 -13.51 -14.74 -22.98
CA ARG A 262 -13.87 -16.08 -22.51
C ARG A 262 -13.13 -17.22 -23.23
N ASP A 263 -13.03 -17.15 -24.56
CA ASP A 263 -12.54 -18.26 -25.38
C ASP A 263 -11.01 -18.48 -25.27
N ASP A 264 -10.26 -17.44 -24.88
CA ASP A 264 -8.81 -17.49 -24.66
C ASP A 264 -8.43 -17.14 -23.22
N LEU A 265 -9.37 -17.32 -22.27
CA LEU A 265 -9.15 -17.03 -20.86
C LEU A 265 -8.45 -18.19 -20.15
N ALA A 266 -7.21 -17.97 -19.72
CA ALA A 266 -6.42 -18.92 -18.94
C ALA A 266 -6.79 -18.90 -17.46
N ALA A 267 -6.93 -17.69 -16.89
CA ALA A 267 -7.23 -17.54 -15.48
C ALA A 267 -7.86 -16.18 -15.13
N VAL A 268 -8.56 -16.18 -14.00
CA VAL A 268 -8.93 -14.97 -13.28
C VAL A 268 -8.17 -14.95 -11.96
N MET A 269 -7.42 -13.88 -11.71
CA MET A 269 -6.64 -13.70 -10.49
C MET A 269 -7.12 -12.45 -9.72
N LEU A 270 -7.39 -12.60 -8.44
CA LEU A 270 -7.81 -11.47 -7.60
C LEU A 270 -7.36 -11.61 -6.14
N GLU A 271 -7.23 -10.48 -5.46
CA GLU A 271 -7.15 -10.45 -3.99
C GLU A 271 -8.57 -10.64 -3.42
N PRO A 272 -8.85 -11.74 -2.68
CA PRO A 272 -10.23 -12.12 -2.37
C PRO A 272 -10.86 -11.30 -1.21
N SER A 273 -10.10 -10.39 -0.60
CA SER A 273 -10.59 -9.42 0.42
C SER A 273 -10.42 -7.97 -0.03
N GLY A 274 -10.41 -7.76 -1.35
CA GLY A 274 -10.28 -6.45 -1.99
C GLY A 274 -8.85 -5.93 -2.07
N PRO A 275 -8.55 -5.00 -2.98
CA PRO A 275 -7.22 -4.43 -3.08
C PRO A 275 -7.00 -3.27 -2.09
N ALA A 276 -5.74 -2.82 -1.98
CA ALA A 276 -5.42 -1.59 -1.26
C ALA A 276 -6.06 -0.36 -1.94
N GLU A 277 -6.33 0.70 -1.15
CA GLU A 277 -7.03 1.90 -1.63
C GLU A 277 -6.36 2.55 -2.84
N SER A 278 -5.03 2.56 -2.85
CA SER A 278 -4.20 3.10 -3.92
C SER A 278 -4.29 2.35 -5.25
N VAL A 279 -5.01 1.22 -5.30
CA VAL A 279 -5.07 0.34 -6.48
C VAL A 279 -6.46 0.37 -7.13
N GLN A 280 -7.56 0.21 -6.38
CA GLN A 280 -8.92 0.25 -6.95
C GLN A 280 -9.99 0.85 -6.01
N GLY A 281 -9.68 1.94 -5.28
CA GLY A 281 -10.66 2.64 -4.44
C GLY A 281 -10.78 2.04 -3.03
N PRO A 282 -11.71 2.53 -2.18
CA PRO A 282 -11.67 2.31 -0.73
C PRO A 282 -11.57 0.83 -0.35
N VAL A 283 -10.82 0.55 0.73
CA VAL A 283 -10.64 -0.82 1.22
C VAL A 283 -12.00 -1.42 1.59
N GLN A 284 -12.34 -2.59 1.03
CA GLN A 284 -13.60 -3.31 1.25
C GLN A 284 -13.39 -4.82 1.19
N ASP A 285 -14.21 -5.60 1.89
CA ASP A 285 -14.30 -7.05 1.66
C ASP A 285 -14.93 -7.33 0.29
N ALA A 286 -14.65 -8.50 -0.29
CA ALA A 286 -15.37 -8.95 -1.47
C ALA A 286 -16.83 -9.19 -1.10
N ASP A 287 -17.73 -8.68 -1.94
CA ASP A 287 -19.12 -9.09 -1.88
C ASP A 287 -19.18 -10.61 -2.12
N ARG A 288 -19.94 -11.30 -1.27
CA ARG A 288 -20.08 -12.76 -1.35
C ARG A 288 -20.64 -13.20 -2.70
N ASP A 289 -21.62 -12.46 -3.22
CA ASP A 289 -22.26 -12.75 -4.49
C ASP A 289 -21.30 -12.47 -5.65
N PHE A 290 -20.49 -11.41 -5.56
CA PHE A 290 -19.43 -11.12 -6.52
C PHE A 290 -18.40 -12.27 -6.60
N LEU A 291 -17.86 -12.68 -5.46
CA LEU A 291 -16.83 -13.73 -5.42
C LEU A 291 -17.40 -15.09 -5.87
N SER A 292 -18.64 -15.41 -5.47
CA SER A 292 -19.33 -16.63 -5.88
C SER A 292 -19.62 -16.66 -7.38
N ALA A 293 -20.12 -15.56 -7.95
CA ALA A 293 -20.42 -15.46 -9.37
C ALA A 293 -19.16 -15.60 -10.23
N ILE A 294 -18.06 -14.94 -9.85
CA ILE A 294 -16.76 -15.09 -10.53
C ILE A 294 -16.33 -16.56 -10.52
N ALA A 295 -16.35 -17.20 -9.35
CA ALA A 295 -15.90 -18.59 -9.21
C ALA A 295 -16.70 -19.56 -10.10
N GLU A 296 -18.02 -19.38 -10.17
CA GLU A 296 -18.90 -20.19 -11.02
C GLU A 296 -18.61 -19.96 -12.51
N MET A 297 -18.56 -18.71 -12.95
CA MET A 297 -18.32 -18.34 -14.36
C MET A 297 -16.95 -18.83 -14.84
N VAL A 298 -15.91 -18.67 -14.02
CA VAL A 298 -14.54 -19.10 -14.34
C VAL A 298 -14.48 -20.62 -14.54
N ARG A 299 -15.13 -21.36 -13.63
CA ARG A 299 -15.23 -22.83 -13.71
C ARG A 299 -15.97 -23.27 -14.97
N GLU A 300 -17.09 -22.64 -15.32
CA GLU A 300 -17.86 -22.95 -16.53
C GLU A 300 -17.08 -22.69 -17.84
N ALA A 301 -16.17 -21.72 -17.83
CA ALA A 301 -15.29 -21.46 -18.98
C ALA A 301 -14.10 -22.43 -19.07
N GLY A 302 -13.84 -23.26 -18.05
CA GLY A 302 -12.62 -24.07 -17.95
C GLY A 302 -11.34 -23.22 -17.80
N ALA A 303 -11.48 -21.99 -17.30
CA ALA A 303 -10.36 -21.16 -16.86
C ALA A 303 -10.04 -21.47 -15.38
N LEU A 304 -8.87 -21.06 -14.90
CA LEU A 304 -8.49 -21.24 -13.50
C LEU A 304 -8.86 -20.04 -12.64
N LEU A 305 -9.34 -20.30 -11.42
CA LEU A 305 -9.47 -19.27 -10.39
C LEU A 305 -8.19 -19.22 -9.55
N ILE A 306 -7.61 -18.02 -9.39
CA ILE A 306 -6.40 -17.79 -8.61
C ILE A 306 -6.69 -16.76 -7.52
N PHE A 307 -6.52 -17.15 -6.25
CA PHE A 307 -6.54 -16.18 -5.16
C PHE A 307 -5.14 -15.67 -4.85
N ASP A 308 -4.97 -14.35 -4.91
CA ASP A 308 -3.82 -13.68 -4.33
C ASP A 308 -4.08 -13.48 -2.83
N GLU A 309 -3.66 -14.45 -2.02
CA GLU A 309 -3.73 -14.40 -0.56
C GLU A 309 -2.41 -13.94 0.08
N ILE A 310 -1.57 -13.19 -0.66
CA ILE A 310 -0.30 -12.68 -0.13
C ILE A 310 -0.54 -11.82 1.11
N LEU A 311 -1.61 -11.02 1.12
CA LEU A 311 -2.01 -10.24 2.30
C LEU A 311 -2.98 -11.01 3.21
N THR A 312 -4.01 -11.66 2.64
CA THR A 312 -5.13 -12.22 3.41
C THR A 312 -4.77 -13.50 4.17
N GLY A 313 -3.73 -14.22 3.74
CA GLY A 313 -3.28 -15.46 4.36
C GLY A 313 -3.01 -15.31 5.86
N TYR A 314 -3.53 -16.24 6.65
CA TYR A 314 -3.45 -16.30 8.11
C TYR A 314 -4.12 -15.14 8.88
N ARG A 315 -4.82 -14.22 8.21
CA ARG A 315 -5.50 -13.09 8.88
C ARG A 315 -6.99 -13.34 9.14
N TYR A 316 -7.58 -14.30 8.46
CA TYR A 316 -8.97 -14.69 8.72
C TYR A 316 -9.04 -15.62 9.93
N PRO A 317 -9.98 -15.42 10.88
CA PRO A 317 -10.15 -16.32 12.03
C PRO A 317 -10.41 -17.78 11.64
N SER A 318 -10.93 -18.04 10.45
CA SER A 318 -11.09 -19.37 9.85
C SER A 318 -9.79 -19.97 9.30
N GLY A 319 -8.67 -19.24 9.34
CA GLY A 319 -7.36 -19.59 8.78
C GLY A 319 -7.10 -19.02 7.38
N SER A 320 -8.12 -19.02 6.50
CA SER A 320 -8.02 -18.47 5.14
C SER A 320 -9.36 -17.94 4.63
N VAL A 321 -9.31 -17.13 3.57
CA VAL A 321 -10.53 -16.64 2.90
C VAL A 321 -11.31 -17.79 2.27
N GLN A 322 -10.62 -18.82 1.79
CA GLN A 322 -11.24 -20.04 1.25
C GLN A 322 -12.12 -20.74 2.28
N LYS A 323 -11.63 -20.88 3.52
CA LYS A 323 -12.42 -21.45 4.63
C LYS A 323 -13.55 -20.52 5.05
N ALA A 324 -13.35 -19.21 4.99
CA ALA A 324 -14.38 -18.22 5.37
C ALA A 324 -15.55 -18.18 4.39
N THR A 325 -15.27 -18.31 3.08
CA THR A 325 -16.27 -18.14 2.01
C THR A 325 -16.80 -19.47 1.46
N GLY A 326 -16.06 -20.57 1.64
CA GLY A 326 -16.34 -21.86 1.02
C GLY A 326 -15.90 -21.94 -0.46
N ILE A 327 -15.29 -20.88 -0.99
CA ILE A 327 -14.82 -20.82 -2.38
C ILE A 327 -13.36 -21.28 -2.41
N ILE A 328 -13.11 -22.39 -3.10
CA ILE A 328 -11.78 -23.01 -3.21
C ILE A 328 -11.23 -22.70 -4.62
N PRO A 329 -10.18 -21.87 -4.75
CA PRO A 329 -9.54 -21.58 -6.02
C PRO A 329 -8.72 -22.78 -6.51
N ASP A 330 -8.28 -22.74 -7.76
CA ASP A 330 -7.41 -23.76 -8.33
C ASP A 330 -5.95 -23.56 -7.92
N LEU A 331 -5.54 -22.30 -7.76
CA LEU A 331 -4.23 -21.87 -7.27
C LEU A 331 -4.40 -20.75 -6.24
N ALA A 332 -3.47 -20.64 -5.29
CA ALA A 332 -3.40 -19.51 -4.38
C ALA A 332 -1.96 -19.09 -4.08
N CYS A 333 -1.74 -17.77 -4.01
CA CYS A 333 -0.44 -17.17 -3.72
C CYS A 333 -0.39 -16.68 -2.27
N PHE A 334 0.68 -16.99 -1.55
CA PHE A 334 0.92 -16.60 -0.16
C PHE A 334 2.28 -15.92 0.00
N GLY A 335 2.43 -15.08 1.01
CA GLY A 335 3.68 -14.41 1.35
C GLY A 335 3.53 -13.65 2.66
N LYS A 336 4.26 -12.53 2.81
CA LYS A 336 4.13 -11.60 3.95
C LYS A 336 4.11 -12.32 5.32
N ALA A 337 2.92 -12.51 5.89
CA ALA A 337 2.70 -13.20 7.16
C ALA A 337 3.27 -14.63 7.19
N LEU A 338 3.42 -15.28 6.02
CA LEU A 338 3.95 -16.63 5.89
C LEU A 338 5.26 -16.86 6.67
N ALA A 339 6.15 -15.87 6.69
CA ALA A 339 7.45 -15.98 7.37
C ALA A 339 7.75 -14.78 8.29
N CYS A 340 6.71 -14.05 8.74
CA CYS A 340 6.80 -13.00 9.76
C CYS A 340 7.97 -12.01 9.59
N GLY A 341 8.17 -11.50 8.36
CA GLY A 341 9.20 -10.51 8.05
C GLY A 341 10.45 -11.08 7.34
N MET A 342 10.59 -12.39 7.24
CA MET A 342 11.61 -13.03 6.39
C MET A 342 11.09 -13.21 4.94
N PRO A 343 11.96 -13.14 3.91
CA PRO A 343 11.54 -13.26 2.52
C PRO A 343 11.12 -14.71 2.21
N LEU A 344 9.82 -14.94 2.04
CA LEU A 344 9.26 -16.20 1.56
C LEU A 344 7.89 -15.95 0.96
N SER A 345 7.62 -16.63 -0.15
CA SER A 345 6.29 -16.75 -0.74
C SER A 345 6.03 -18.19 -1.13
N ALA A 346 4.76 -18.55 -1.26
CA ALA A 346 4.34 -19.88 -1.69
C ALA A 346 3.21 -19.76 -2.70
N LEU A 347 3.33 -20.48 -3.82
CA LEU A 347 2.22 -20.84 -4.69
C LEU A 347 1.74 -22.22 -4.23
N VAL A 348 0.45 -22.35 -3.98
CA VAL A 348 -0.19 -23.63 -3.66
C VAL A 348 -1.34 -23.90 -4.61
N GLY A 349 -1.73 -25.15 -4.76
CA GLY A 349 -2.92 -25.49 -5.57
C GLY A 349 -3.00 -26.96 -5.93
N ARG A 350 -3.85 -27.25 -6.92
CA ARG A 350 -4.17 -28.63 -7.33
C ARG A 350 -2.97 -29.31 -7.99
N SER A 351 -2.73 -30.56 -7.60
CA SER A 351 -1.60 -31.40 -8.02
C SER A 351 -1.46 -31.54 -9.53
N HIS A 352 -2.57 -31.77 -10.25
CA HIS A 352 -2.56 -31.96 -11.70
C HIS A 352 -2.14 -30.69 -12.47
N ILE A 353 -2.41 -29.49 -11.94
CA ILE A 353 -1.93 -28.22 -12.51
C ILE A 353 -0.42 -28.10 -12.32
N PHE A 354 0.06 -28.41 -11.12
CA PHE A 354 1.49 -28.38 -10.78
C PHE A 354 2.30 -29.39 -11.59
N GLN A 355 1.83 -30.63 -11.72
CA GLN A 355 2.50 -31.67 -12.50
C GLN A 355 2.62 -31.26 -13.96
N ARG A 356 1.54 -30.73 -14.56
CA ARG A 356 1.56 -30.22 -15.93
C ARG A 356 2.53 -29.05 -16.10
N ALA A 357 2.60 -28.16 -15.11
CA ALA A 357 3.52 -27.04 -15.11
C ALA A 357 4.99 -27.47 -14.98
N ALA A 358 5.29 -28.44 -14.11
CA ALA A 358 6.66 -28.92 -13.87
C ALA A 358 7.32 -29.50 -15.13
N GLU A 359 6.52 -30.07 -16.04
CA GLU A 359 6.99 -30.56 -17.34
C GLU A 359 7.38 -29.46 -18.34
N ASN A 360 6.86 -28.24 -18.16
CA ASN A 360 6.88 -27.18 -19.19
C ASN A 360 7.50 -25.86 -18.75
N ILE A 361 7.61 -25.62 -17.43
CA ILE A 361 8.08 -24.35 -16.86
C ILE A 361 9.41 -24.57 -16.17
N HIS A 362 10.44 -23.86 -16.65
CA HIS A 362 11.68 -23.71 -15.90
C HIS A 362 11.49 -22.69 -14.77
N TYR A 363 11.52 -23.17 -13.51
CA TYR A 363 11.46 -22.34 -12.30
C TYR A 363 12.63 -22.67 -11.36
N GLY A 364 13.69 -21.84 -11.40
CA GLY A 364 14.93 -22.06 -10.64
C GLY A 364 15.52 -20.82 -9.94
N PRO A 365 14.76 -20.05 -9.13
CA PRO A 365 15.35 -18.98 -8.33
C PRO A 365 16.33 -19.53 -7.28
N THR A 366 17.57 -19.00 -7.26
CA THR A 366 18.67 -19.48 -6.40
C THR A 366 18.32 -19.53 -4.92
N PHE A 367 17.67 -18.49 -4.40
CA PHE A 367 17.40 -18.36 -2.96
C PHE A 367 16.12 -19.07 -2.51
N LYS A 368 15.30 -19.62 -3.40
CA LYS A 368 13.97 -20.17 -3.02
C LYS A 368 14.03 -21.21 -1.91
N GLY A 369 15.12 -21.96 -1.86
CA GLY A 369 15.40 -23.04 -0.92
C GLY A 369 16.14 -22.61 0.35
N GLU A 370 16.35 -21.31 0.60
CA GLU A 370 17.16 -20.90 1.76
C GLU A 370 16.47 -21.21 3.10
N MET A 371 17.25 -21.70 4.05
CA MET A 371 16.76 -22.33 5.28
C MET A 371 16.17 -21.38 6.32
N TYR A 372 16.64 -20.15 6.42
CA TYR A 372 16.29 -19.21 7.49
C TYR A 372 14.84 -18.73 7.38
N SER A 373 14.33 -18.43 6.18
CA SER A 373 12.92 -18.10 6.03
C SER A 373 12.02 -19.31 6.23
N PHE A 374 12.46 -20.54 5.94
CA PHE A 374 11.68 -21.73 6.27
C PHE A 374 11.62 -21.97 7.79
N ALA A 375 12.70 -21.69 8.52
CA ALA A 375 12.70 -21.74 9.97
C ALA A 375 11.72 -20.72 10.56
N ALA A 376 11.75 -19.50 10.03
CA ALA A 376 10.80 -18.45 10.39
C ALA A 376 9.36 -18.84 10.07
N ALA A 377 9.11 -19.41 8.88
CA ALA A 377 7.78 -19.82 8.44
C ALA A 377 7.23 -20.96 9.28
N LYS A 378 8.02 -22.01 9.54
CA LYS A 378 7.61 -23.11 10.41
C LYS A 378 7.20 -22.61 11.79
N ALA A 379 8.02 -21.73 12.39
CA ALA A 379 7.70 -21.13 13.69
C ALA A 379 6.43 -20.26 13.65
N ALA A 380 6.30 -19.40 12.64
CA ALA A 380 5.13 -18.54 12.47
C ALA A 380 3.84 -19.35 12.31
N ILE A 381 3.83 -20.35 11.41
CA ILE A 381 2.66 -21.20 11.18
C ILE A 381 2.28 -21.99 12.44
N GLN A 382 3.28 -22.50 13.18
CA GLN A 382 3.02 -23.19 14.44
C GLN A 382 2.34 -22.26 15.46
N ILE A 383 2.81 -21.02 15.59
CA ILE A 383 2.17 -20.02 16.46
C ILE A 383 0.74 -19.71 16.00
N TYR A 384 0.49 -19.61 14.68
CA TYR A 384 -0.86 -19.39 14.16
C TYR A 384 -1.82 -20.54 14.47
N ARG A 385 -1.31 -21.77 14.59
CA ARG A 385 -2.09 -22.96 14.97
C ARG A 385 -2.36 -23.01 16.48
N ASP A 386 -1.38 -22.61 17.29
CA ASP A 386 -1.42 -22.75 18.75
C ASP A 386 -2.10 -21.57 19.45
N GLU A 387 -2.08 -20.39 18.83
CA GLU A 387 -2.56 -19.14 19.43
C GLU A 387 -3.66 -18.48 18.59
N PRO A 388 -4.58 -17.73 19.22
CA PRO A 388 -5.71 -17.09 18.52
C PRO A 388 -5.28 -15.83 17.75
N VAL A 389 -4.18 -15.89 16.98
CA VAL A 389 -3.55 -14.74 16.33
C VAL A 389 -4.51 -14.01 15.40
N ALA A 390 -5.11 -14.72 14.45
CA ALA A 390 -6.06 -14.14 13.51
C ALA A 390 -7.29 -13.56 14.22
N LYS A 391 -7.80 -14.26 15.25
CA LYS A 391 -8.94 -13.79 16.04
C LYS A 391 -8.61 -12.50 16.79
N HIS A 392 -7.44 -12.44 17.43
CA HIS A 392 -6.97 -11.25 18.14
C HIS A 392 -6.86 -10.04 17.21
N VAL A 393 -6.22 -10.20 16.06
CA VAL A 393 -6.10 -9.14 15.06
C VAL A 393 -7.47 -8.68 14.56
N TRP A 394 -8.39 -9.62 14.36
CA TRP A 394 -9.76 -9.32 13.93
C TRP A 394 -10.56 -8.56 15.01
N ASP A 395 -10.49 -8.99 16.27
CA ASP A 395 -11.17 -8.33 17.38
C ASP A 395 -10.58 -6.94 17.63
N TYR A 396 -9.26 -6.80 17.60
CA TYR A 396 -8.56 -5.53 17.73
C TYR A 396 -8.96 -4.57 16.62
N GLY A 397 -8.87 -5.01 15.37
CA GLY A 397 -9.22 -4.21 14.20
C GLY A 397 -10.70 -3.79 14.19
N THR A 398 -11.59 -4.65 14.68
CA THR A 398 -13.01 -4.33 14.82
C THR A 398 -13.23 -3.20 15.83
N GLN A 399 -12.53 -3.26 16.97
CA GLN A 399 -12.59 -2.21 17.99
C GLN A 399 -11.97 -0.90 17.49
N LEU A 400 -10.80 -0.97 16.84
CA LEU A 400 -10.15 0.18 16.21
C LEU A 400 -11.09 0.87 15.20
N LYS A 401 -11.62 0.12 14.24
CA LYS A 401 -12.56 0.63 13.23
C LYS A 401 -13.79 1.28 13.87
N ARG A 402 -14.37 0.64 14.89
CA ARG A 402 -15.53 1.19 15.62
C ARG A 402 -15.16 2.48 16.35
N GLY A 403 -14.02 2.49 17.04
CA GLY A 403 -13.52 3.66 17.76
C GLY A 403 -13.30 4.85 16.83
N ILE A 404 -12.62 4.64 15.71
CA ILE A 404 -12.39 5.70 14.69
C ILE A 404 -13.71 6.24 14.15
N ASN A 405 -14.65 5.35 13.77
CA ASN A 405 -15.96 5.80 13.27
C ASN A 405 -16.77 6.57 14.32
N ASN A 406 -16.69 6.18 15.60
CA ASN A 406 -17.33 6.92 16.69
C ASN A 406 -16.71 8.31 16.84
N LEU A 407 -15.38 8.43 16.76
CA LEU A 407 -14.68 9.72 16.81
C LEU A 407 -15.09 10.61 15.64
N CYS A 408 -15.16 10.08 14.40
CA CYS A 408 -15.62 10.85 13.24
C CYS A 408 -17.04 11.44 13.47
N ASN A 409 -17.95 10.64 14.03
CA ASN A 409 -19.30 11.10 14.37
C ASN A 409 -19.30 12.14 15.50
N GLN A 410 -18.48 11.97 16.53
CA GLN A 410 -18.39 12.87 17.68
C GLN A 410 -17.87 14.26 17.30
N VAL A 411 -16.84 14.33 16.44
CA VAL A 411 -16.27 15.61 15.97
C VAL A 411 -17.03 16.19 14.78
N GLY A 412 -18.01 15.47 14.23
CA GLY A 412 -18.87 15.94 13.14
C GLY A 412 -18.16 16.04 11.79
N ILE A 413 -17.14 15.21 11.52
CA ILE A 413 -16.42 15.19 10.24
C ILE A 413 -16.99 14.14 9.29
N ALA A 414 -17.13 14.50 8.02
CA ALA A 414 -17.53 13.57 6.96
C ALA A 414 -16.36 12.64 6.60
N ALA A 415 -16.14 11.60 7.40
CA ALA A 415 -15.12 10.58 7.18
C ALA A 415 -15.58 9.23 7.75
N ARG A 416 -15.06 8.14 7.21
CA ARG A 416 -15.35 6.77 7.69
C ARG A 416 -14.12 5.88 7.62
N CYS A 417 -13.97 5.04 8.63
CA CYS A 417 -13.02 3.95 8.63
C CYS A 417 -13.62 2.73 7.92
N LEU A 418 -13.05 2.36 6.77
CA LEU A 418 -13.50 1.30 5.87
C LEU A 418 -12.53 0.11 5.89
N GLY A 419 -12.90 -0.99 5.22
CA GLY A 419 -12.09 -2.20 5.11
C GLY A 419 -12.36 -3.29 6.15
N PRO A 420 -11.85 -4.51 5.94
CA PRO A 420 -11.94 -5.59 6.91
C PRO A 420 -11.10 -5.28 8.15
N PRO A 421 -11.42 -5.87 9.32
CA PRO A 421 -10.71 -5.59 10.57
C PRO A 421 -9.18 -5.74 10.51
N PHE A 422 -8.65 -6.67 9.72
CA PHE A 422 -7.19 -6.86 9.59
C PHE A 422 -6.50 -5.82 8.68
N ARG A 423 -7.26 -5.05 7.89
CA ARG A 423 -6.79 -3.96 7.03
C ARG A 423 -7.87 -2.91 6.90
N THR A 424 -7.74 -1.82 7.66
CA THR A 424 -8.69 -0.72 7.62
C THR A 424 -8.05 0.56 7.11
N ALA A 425 -8.84 1.52 6.61
CA ALA A 425 -8.35 2.84 6.26
C ALA A 425 -9.39 3.91 6.60
N LEU A 426 -8.93 5.07 7.11
CA LEU A 426 -9.80 6.24 7.23
C LEU A 426 -9.89 6.96 5.88
N THR A 427 -11.09 7.08 5.34
CA THR A 427 -11.38 7.80 4.09
C THR A 427 -12.25 9.02 4.41
N PHE A 428 -11.84 10.19 3.93
CA PHE A 428 -12.65 11.42 3.99
C PHE A 428 -13.63 11.46 2.83
N ASP A 429 -14.88 11.82 3.12
CA ASP A 429 -15.91 12.09 2.11
C ASP A 429 -15.79 13.55 1.67
N GLU A 430 -14.85 13.80 0.77
CA GLU A 430 -14.53 15.13 0.24
C GLU A 430 -14.38 15.04 -1.28
N PRO A 431 -15.33 15.58 -2.06
CA PRO A 431 -15.31 15.52 -3.52
C PRO A 431 -14.25 16.45 -4.15
N ASP A 432 -13.83 17.51 -3.46
CA ASP A 432 -12.77 18.39 -3.95
C ASP A 432 -11.39 17.75 -3.70
N PRO A 433 -10.63 17.39 -4.76
CA PRO A 433 -9.35 16.71 -4.62
C PRO A 433 -8.32 17.51 -3.82
N GLU A 434 -8.34 18.84 -3.89
CA GLU A 434 -7.39 19.68 -3.17
C GLU A 434 -7.72 19.72 -1.67
N ARG A 435 -9.00 19.88 -1.33
CA ARG A 435 -9.46 19.80 0.07
C ARG A 435 -9.24 18.41 0.65
N LEU A 436 -9.42 17.36 -0.14
CA LEU A 436 -9.13 15.99 0.27
C LEU A 436 -7.64 15.82 0.61
N SER A 437 -6.74 16.32 -0.25
CA SER A 437 -5.29 16.30 0.03
C SER A 437 -4.93 17.10 1.28
N LEU A 438 -5.51 18.29 1.48
CA LEU A 438 -5.32 19.10 2.70
C LEU A 438 -5.74 18.34 3.97
N LYS A 439 -6.94 17.73 3.97
CA LYS A 439 -7.47 16.93 5.08
C LYS A 439 -6.58 15.73 5.40
N ARG A 440 -6.22 14.95 4.37
CA ARG A 440 -5.38 13.75 4.51
C ARG A 440 -3.99 14.11 5.02
N THR A 441 -3.38 15.16 4.46
CA THR A 441 -2.04 15.62 4.84
C THR A 441 -2.02 16.04 6.30
N LEU A 442 -2.96 16.89 6.72
CA LEU A 442 -3.01 17.36 8.10
C LEU A 442 -3.28 16.21 9.07
N TYR A 443 -4.22 15.31 8.74
CA TYR A 443 -4.48 14.13 9.56
C TYR A 443 -3.23 13.28 9.78
N LEU A 444 -2.53 12.91 8.70
CA LEU A 444 -1.36 12.04 8.76
C LEU A 444 -0.16 12.69 9.46
N GLN A 445 0.02 14.00 9.26
CA GLN A 445 1.01 14.79 10.00
C GLN A 445 0.78 14.70 11.50
N GLU A 446 -0.45 14.91 11.96
CA GLU A 446 -0.75 14.96 13.40
C GLU A 446 -0.66 13.58 14.06
N LEU A 447 -0.99 12.50 13.33
CA LEU A 447 -0.70 11.14 13.81
C LEU A 447 0.80 10.95 14.05
N LEU A 448 1.62 11.33 13.07
CA LEU A 448 3.06 11.11 13.16
C LEU A 448 3.73 11.97 14.22
N LYS A 449 3.34 13.23 14.38
CA LYS A 449 3.81 14.08 15.50
C LYS A 449 3.54 13.44 16.85
N SER A 450 2.44 12.69 16.93
CA SER A 450 1.98 12.03 18.16
C SER A 450 2.46 10.57 18.27
N GLY A 451 3.40 10.15 17.43
CA GLY A 451 4.01 8.82 17.53
C GLY A 451 3.16 7.69 16.95
N VAL A 452 2.28 7.95 15.98
CA VAL A 452 1.51 6.91 15.26
C VAL A 452 1.81 6.99 13.77
N THR A 453 2.26 5.88 13.18
CA THR A 453 2.54 5.80 11.75
C THR A 453 1.55 4.88 11.02
N THR A 454 1.08 5.36 9.86
CA THR A 454 0.17 4.66 8.94
C THR A 454 0.65 4.89 7.52
N TYR A 455 0.07 4.21 6.53
CA TYR A 455 0.35 4.48 5.12
C TYR A 455 -0.90 4.99 4.41
N ASN A 456 -0.94 6.28 4.06
CA ASN A 456 -2.11 6.90 3.43
C ASN A 456 -3.42 6.66 4.20
N GLY A 457 -3.34 6.47 5.53
CA GLY A 457 -4.46 6.13 6.41
C GLY A 457 -4.74 4.63 6.53
N ILE A 458 -4.06 3.76 5.77
CA ILE A 458 -4.14 2.30 5.90
C ILE A 458 -3.49 1.85 7.20
N MET A 459 -4.20 0.98 7.91
CA MET A 459 -3.80 0.38 9.18
C MET A 459 -3.93 -1.15 9.11
N LEU A 460 -2.83 -1.83 9.45
CA LEU A 460 -2.64 -3.29 9.42
C LEU A 460 -2.25 -3.76 10.83
N PRO A 461 -3.22 -3.98 11.74
CA PRO A 461 -2.93 -4.44 13.08
C PRO A 461 -2.21 -5.80 13.07
N SER A 462 -1.43 -6.03 14.11
CA SER A 462 -0.65 -7.24 14.35
C SER A 462 -0.98 -7.83 15.72
N TYR A 463 -0.51 -9.04 16.00
CA TYR A 463 -0.72 -9.72 17.27
C TYR A 463 -0.13 -8.98 18.47
N SER A 464 0.90 -8.15 18.24
CA SER A 464 1.53 -7.33 19.27
C SER A 464 0.72 -6.08 19.65
N HIS A 465 -0.28 -5.68 18.86
CA HIS A 465 -1.17 -4.57 19.23
C HIS A 465 -2.15 -5.02 20.32
N ASN A 466 -2.23 -4.26 21.42
CA ASN A 466 -3.07 -4.60 22.58
C ASN A 466 -3.95 -3.42 23.01
N ASN A 467 -4.81 -3.62 24.01
CA ASN A 467 -5.78 -2.59 24.43
C ASN A 467 -5.14 -1.26 24.83
N SER A 468 -3.96 -1.26 25.44
CA SER A 468 -3.26 -0.01 25.77
C SER A 468 -2.82 0.75 24.51
N VAL A 469 -2.32 0.03 23.50
CA VAL A 469 -1.98 0.61 22.19
C VAL A 469 -3.23 1.14 21.49
N LEU A 470 -4.36 0.42 21.59
CA LEU A 470 -5.64 0.83 21.03
C LEU A 470 -6.12 2.15 21.63
N GLU A 471 -6.15 2.26 22.96
CA GLU A 471 -6.56 3.46 23.69
C GLU A 471 -5.71 4.67 23.28
N THR A 472 -4.38 4.52 23.34
CA THR A 472 -3.45 5.58 22.93
C THR A 472 -3.66 5.99 21.47
N THR A 473 -3.88 5.02 20.57
CA THR A 473 -4.11 5.30 19.15
C THR A 473 -5.41 6.08 18.95
N LEU A 474 -6.49 5.71 19.63
CA LEU A 474 -7.78 6.39 19.51
C LEU A 474 -7.73 7.82 20.04
N ASP A 475 -7.01 8.06 21.14
CA ASP A 475 -6.78 9.42 21.66
C ASP A 475 -6.04 10.30 20.65
N VAL A 476 -4.97 9.76 20.04
CA VAL A 476 -4.20 10.45 19.00
C VAL A 476 -5.06 10.73 17.76
N ILE A 477 -5.83 9.75 17.29
CA ILE A 477 -6.73 9.93 16.15
C ILE A 477 -7.80 10.98 16.46
N GLY A 478 -8.40 10.96 17.64
CA GLY A 478 -9.39 11.95 18.07
C GLY A 478 -8.84 13.37 17.99
N SER A 479 -7.66 13.60 18.58
CA SER A 479 -7.00 14.91 18.53
C SER A 479 -6.64 15.35 17.10
N ALA A 480 -6.18 14.43 16.25
CA ALA A 480 -5.88 14.72 14.85
C ALA A 480 -7.14 15.12 14.08
N LEU A 481 -8.27 14.43 14.29
CA LEU A 481 -9.54 14.76 13.64
C LEU A 481 -10.07 16.13 14.09
N GLU A 482 -9.98 16.46 15.38
CA GLU A 482 -10.36 17.78 15.91
C GLU A 482 -9.57 18.92 15.25
N LYS A 483 -8.25 18.71 15.04
CA LYS A 483 -7.41 19.68 14.32
C LYS A 483 -7.83 19.85 12.87
N VAL A 484 -8.17 18.75 12.17
CA VAL A 484 -8.69 18.81 10.80
C VAL A 484 -10.01 19.58 10.73
N VAL A 485 -10.96 19.29 11.63
CA VAL A 485 -12.24 20.01 11.71
C VAL A 485 -12.02 21.50 11.96
N THR A 486 -11.14 21.84 12.90
CA THR A 486 -10.82 23.23 13.22
C THR A 486 -10.21 23.96 12.01
N ALA A 487 -9.26 23.34 11.33
CA ALA A 487 -8.63 23.89 10.13
C ALA A 487 -9.64 24.09 8.99
N GLU A 488 -10.56 23.15 8.80
CA GLU A 488 -11.63 23.23 7.81
C GLU A 488 -12.64 24.35 8.11
N GLN A 489 -13.13 24.44 9.35
CA GLN A 489 -14.11 25.46 9.75
C GLN A 489 -13.56 26.89 9.64
N GLN A 490 -12.25 27.05 9.83
CA GLN A 490 -11.56 28.33 9.72
C GLN A 490 -11.06 28.63 8.30
N ASP A 491 -11.20 27.69 7.37
CA ASP A 491 -10.57 27.72 6.03
C ASP A 491 -9.07 28.06 6.10
N ALA A 492 -8.38 27.43 7.05
CA ALA A 492 -7.05 27.86 7.50
C ALA A 492 -6.02 26.72 7.57
N PHE A 493 -6.13 25.68 6.73
CA PHE A 493 -5.17 24.57 6.66
C PHE A 493 -3.71 25.02 6.59
N HIS A 494 -3.42 26.11 5.89
CA HIS A 494 -2.09 26.73 5.78
C HIS A 494 -1.46 27.13 7.13
N ARG A 495 -2.25 27.25 8.21
CA ARG A 495 -1.75 27.55 9.56
C ARG A 495 -1.36 26.31 10.35
N TYR A 496 -1.84 25.14 9.95
CA TYR A 496 -1.68 23.87 10.66
C TYR A 496 -0.76 22.89 9.92
N LEU A 497 -0.68 23.01 8.59
CA LEU A 497 0.21 22.19 7.78
C LEU A 497 1.66 22.65 7.91
N GLU A 498 2.51 21.68 8.20
CA GLU A 498 3.95 21.81 8.32
C GLU A 498 4.68 20.99 7.25
N ILE A 499 4.02 19.99 6.65
CA ILE A 499 4.58 19.16 5.58
C ILE A 499 3.99 19.50 4.21
N PRO A 500 4.68 19.17 3.10
CA PRO A 500 4.09 19.22 1.76
C PRO A 500 2.82 18.37 1.65
N LEU A 501 1.92 18.78 0.74
CA LEU A 501 0.71 18.03 0.44
C LEU A 501 1.01 16.64 -0.10
N LEU A 502 0.27 15.65 0.42
CA LEU A 502 0.29 14.24 0.01
C LEU A 502 -0.59 13.96 -1.20
#